data_AF-F3PV32-F1
#
_entry.id   AF-F3PV32-F1
#
_cell.length_a   1.000
_cell.length_b   1.000
_cell.length_c   1.000
_cell.angle_alpha   90.00
_cell.angle_beta   90.00
_cell.angle_gamma   90.00
#
_symmetry.space_group_name_H-M   'P 1'
#
loop_
_entity.id
_entity.type
_entity.pdbx_description
1 polymer ?
#
loop_
_entity_poly.entity_id
_entity_poly.type
_entity_poly.pdbx_seq_one_letter_code
_entity_poly.pdbx_strand_id
1 'polypeptide(L)'
;MENETEIWYAMRATYRREPDAMRLLEKEKLGCFVPMQYKMCIRKGKKIRALVPVVHNLIFVHARPSEVQRVKSQVTYLQYITDTRSGKKIIIPDVEMQRFIAVAGSYNDHLLYFQPEELNLSKGTKVR
;
A
#
# COMPACT_ATOMS: atom_id res chain seq x y z
N MET A 1 8.97 28.62 -8.83
CA MET A 1 8.45 27.53 -7.98
C MET A 1 9.09 26.28 -8.51
N GLU A 2 10.05 25.73 -7.77
CA GLU A 2 10.86 24.60 -8.21
C GLU A 2 9.95 23.45 -8.67
N ASN A 3 10.31 22.82 -9.78
CA ASN A 3 9.57 21.72 -10.38
C ASN A 3 9.64 20.50 -9.46
N GLU A 4 8.80 20.45 -8.43
CA GLU A 4 8.62 19.25 -7.62
C GLU A 4 8.20 18.10 -8.55
N THR A 5 9.00 17.04 -8.53
CA THR A 5 8.70 15.81 -9.23
C THR A 5 7.79 14.94 -8.39
N GLU A 6 6.93 14.18 -9.05
CA GLU A 6 6.15 13.15 -8.38
C GLU A 6 7.08 12.03 -7.90
N ILE A 7 6.83 11.55 -6.69
CA ILE A 7 7.57 10.44 -6.10
C ILE A 7 6.62 9.53 -5.32
N TRP A 8 7.01 8.27 -5.13
CA TRP A 8 6.25 7.32 -4.34
C TRP A 8 6.57 7.41 -2.85
N TYR A 9 5.53 7.56 -2.05
CA TYR A 9 5.59 7.46 -0.59
C TYR A 9 4.87 6.21 -0.11
N ALA A 10 5.48 5.49 0.85
CA ALA A 10 4.73 4.54 1.68
C ALA A 10 4.07 5.29 2.84
N MET A 11 2.75 5.21 2.93
CA MET A 11 1.94 5.89 3.93
C MET A 11 1.08 4.90 4.71
N ARG A 12 0.71 5.31 5.92
CA ARG A 12 -0.16 4.59 6.82
C ARG A 12 -1.58 5.15 6.76
N ALA A 13 -2.54 4.34 6.37
CA ALA A 13 -3.97 4.64 6.48
C ALA A 13 -4.54 4.00 7.75
N THR A 14 -4.53 4.72 8.86
CA THR A 14 -4.93 4.22 10.19
C THR A 14 -6.39 3.75 10.23
N TYR A 15 -6.69 2.83 11.16
CA TYR A 15 -8.03 2.28 11.39
C TYR A 15 -8.64 1.58 10.16
N ARG A 16 -7.82 0.94 9.31
CA ARG A 16 -8.26 0.26 8.08
C ARG A 16 -9.09 1.17 7.16
N ARG A 17 -8.67 2.43 7.07
CA ARG A 17 -9.26 3.44 6.18
C ARG A 17 -8.55 3.50 4.84
N GLU A 18 -7.92 2.41 4.39
CA GLU A 18 -7.30 2.35 3.06
C GLU A 18 -8.33 2.68 1.96
N PRO A 19 -9.59 2.17 1.98
CA PRO A 19 -10.59 2.55 1.00
C PRO A 19 -10.96 4.04 1.01
N ASP A 20 -11.04 4.65 2.19
CA ASP A 20 -11.36 6.08 2.32
C ASP A 20 -10.18 6.95 1.86
N ALA A 21 -8.95 6.53 2.16
CA ALA A 21 -7.73 7.18 1.69
C ALA A 21 -7.62 7.12 0.16
N MET A 22 -7.90 5.97 -0.46
CA MET A 22 -7.92 5.85 -1.93
C MET A 22 -8.94 6.80 -2.56
N ARG A 23 -10.17 6.86 -2.04
CA ARG A 23 -11.22 7.78 -2.53
C ARG A 23 -10.83 9.24 -2.40
N LEU A 24 -10.18 9.61 -1.30
CA LEU A 24 -9.68 10.97 -1.09
C LEU A 24 -8.58 11.31 -2.11
N LEU A 25 -7.60 10.43 -2.29
CA LEU A 25 -6.49 10.65 -3.22
C LEU A 25 -6.98 10.70 -4.67
N GLU A 26 -7.92 9.84 -5.05
CA GLU A 26 -8.56 9.85 -6.37
C GLU A 26 -9.31 11.16 -6.62
N LYS A 27 -10.07 11.66 -5.64
CA LYS A 27 -10.75 12.98 -5.71
C LYS A 27 -9.76 14.12 -5.93
N GLU A 28 -8.60 14.03 -5.31
CA GLU A 28 -7.50 15.01 -5.43
C GLU A 28 -6.62 14.76 -6.68
N LYS A 29 -6.95 13.75 -7.50
CA LYS A 29 -6.22 13.33 -8.71
C LYS A 29 -4.78 12.89 -8.44
N LEU A 30 -4.52 12.35 -7.26
CA LEU A 30 -3.23 11.80 -6.87
C LEU A 30 -3.17 10.31 -7.14
N GLY A 31 -2.03 9.83 -7.63
CA GLY A 31 -1.80 8.41 -7.84
C GLY A 31 -1.76 7.68 -6.51
N CYS A 32 -2.40 6.51 -6.42
CA CYS A 32 -2.24 5.64 -5.27
C CYS A 32 -2.35 4.16 -5.63
N PHE A 33 -1.77 3.32 -4.78
CA PHE A 33 -1.84 1.87 -4.93
C PHE A 33 -1.98 1.22 -3.55
N VAL A 34 -2.90 0.25 -3.44
CA VAL A 34 -3.04 -0.64 -2.29
C VAL A 34 -2.96 -2.07 -2.83
N PRO A 35 -2.04 -2.91 -2.34
CA PRO A 35 -2.03 -4.32 -2.72
C PRO A 35 -3.27 -4.98 -2.15
N MET A 36 -4.16 -5.45 -3.03
CA MET A 36 -5.41 -6.11 -2.66
C MET A 36 -5.39 -7.59 -3.05
N GLN A 37 -6.19 -8.39 -2.37
CA GLN A 37 -6.41 -9.79 -2.70
C GLN A 37 -7.87 -10.16 -2.49
N TYR A 38 -8.34 -11.19 -3.19
CA TYR A 38 -9.64 -11.75 -2.92
C TYR A 38 -9.59 -12.70 -1.73
N LYS A 39 -10.48 -12.50 -0.77
CA LYS A 39 -10.66 -13.39 0.37
C LYS A 39 -12.11 -13.82 0.48
N MET A 40 -12.34 -15.10 0.78
CA MET A 40 -13.66 -15.59 1.12
C MET A 40 -14.03 -15.11 2.52
N CYS A 41 -15.11 -14.34 2.63
CA CYS A 41 -15.64 -13.82 3.88
C CYS A 41 -17.09 -14.27 4.06
N ILE A 42 -17.51 -14.48 5.32
CA ILE A 42 -18.92 -14.73 5.64
C ILE A 42 -19.55 -13.39 6.02
N ARG A 43 -20.53 -12.93 5.25
CA ARG A 43 -21.35 -11.77 5.59
C ARG A 43 -22.81 -12.17 5.62
N LYS A 44 -23.49 -11.91 6.75
CA LYS A 44 -24.91 -12.26 6.96
C LYS A 44 -25.22 -13.73 6.59
N GLY A 45 -24.34 -14.67 6.99
CA GLY A 45 -24.49 -16.10 6.72
C GLY A 45 -24.16 -16.56 5.30
N LYS A 46 -23.84 -15.65 4.36
CA LYS A 46 -23.46 -15.99 2.98
C LYS A 46 -21.95 -15.88 2.78
N LYS A 47 -21.36 -16.87 2.11
CA LYS A 47 -19.97 -16.83 1.64
C LYS A 47 -19.88 -15.87 0.46
N ILE A 48 -19.09 -14.81 0.61
CA ILE A 48 -18.83 -13.81 -0.43
C ILE A 48 -17.33 -13.71 -0.70
N ARG A 49 -16.96 -13.49 -1.97
CA ARG A 49 -15.59 -13.14 -2.35
C ARG A 49 -15.44 -11.62 -2.20
N ALA A 50 -14.63 -11.18 -1.26
CA ALA A 50 -14.40 -9.76 -0.97
C ALA A 50 -12.96 -9.37 -1.31
N LEU A 51 -12.79 -8.22 -1.96
CA LEU A 51 -11.49 -7.61 -2.18
C LEU A 51 -11.04 -6.94 -0.87
N VAL A 52 -9.90 -7.37 -0.33
CA VAL A 52 -9.37 -6.87 0.95
C VAL A 52 -7.91 -6.48 0.81
N PRO A 53 -7.41 -5.49 1.57
CA PRO A 53 -5.99 -5.19 1.61
C PRO A 53 -5.19 -6.41 2.03
N VAL A 54 -4.09 -6.66 1.34
CA VAL A 54 -3.11 -7.68 1.71
C VAL A 54 -2.43 -7.31 3.02
N VAL A 55 -2.00 -6.05 3.11
CA VAL A 55 -1.37 -5.47 4.31
C VAL A 55 -2.25 -4.37 4.83
N HIS A 56 -2.70 -4.52 6.09
CA HIS A 56 -3.52 -3.50 6.72
C HIS A 56 -2.75 -2.22 7.01
N ASN A 57 -3.46 -1.10 6.86
CA ASN A 57 -3.03 0.27 7.01
C ASN A 57 -1.91 0.69 6.05
N LEU A 58 -1.59 -0.05 4.98
CA LEU A 58 -0.55 0.32 4.02
C LEU A 58 -1.17 0.89 2.74
N ILE A 59 -0.70 2.07 2.32
CA ILE A 59 -1.04 2.69 1.04
C ILE A 59 0.20 3.34 0.42
N PHE A 60 0.37 3.17 -0.88
CA PHE A 60 1.40 3.83 -1.66
C PHE A 60 0.79 5.04 -2.37
N VAL A 61 1.46 6.20 -2.30
CA VAL A 61 0.96 7.46 -2.89
C VAL A 61 2.01 8.03 -3.83
N HIS A 62 1.61 8.32 -5.07
CA HIS A 62 2.44 8.95 -6.10
C HIS A 62 1.96 10.38 -6.34
N ALA A 63 2.73 11.34 -5.84
CA ALA A 63 2.36 12.75 -5.91
C ALA A 63 3.58 13.62 -5.57
N ARG A 64 3.45 14.92 -5.80
CA ARG A 64 4.46 15.89 -5.35
C ARG A 64 4.45 16.01 -3.82
N PRO A 65 5.61 16.27 -3.18
CA PRO A 65 5.70 16.47 -1.73
C PRO A 65 4.67 17.47 -1.17
N SER A 66 4.49 18.61 -1.86
CA SER A 66 3.52 19.65 -1.48
C SER A 66 2.06 19.16 -1.51
N GLU A 67 1.70 18.35 -2.50
CA GLU A 67 0.34 17.79 -2.64
C GLU A 67 0.03 16.79 -1.54
N VAL A 68 0.98 15.88 -1.25
CA VAL A 68 0.84 14.91 -0.16
C VAL A 68 0.69 15.64 1.17
N GLN A 69 1.48 16.69 1.39
CA GLN A 69 1.40 17.47 2.62
C GLN A 69 0.06 18.20 2.77
N ARG A 70 -0.49 18.73 1.67
CA ARG A 70 -1.81 19.35 1.63
C ARG A 70 -2.93 18.34 1.95
N VAL A 71 -2.93 17.17 1.33
CA VAL A 71 -3.95 16.15 1.60
C VAL A 71 -3.83 15.63 3.03
N LYS A 72 -2.60 15.37 3.49
CA LYS A 72 -2.33 14.93 4.86
C LYS A 72 -2.78 15.94 5.91
N SER A 73 -2.73 17.25 5.65
CA SER A 73 -3.20 18.24 6.64
C SER A 73 -4.72 18.27 6.80
N GLN A 74 -5.47 17.78 5.79
CA GLN A 74 -6.93 17.72 5.82
C GLN A 74 -7.48 16.50 6.57
N VAL A 75 -6.69 15.44 6.72
CA VAL A 75 -7.14 14.18 7.34
C VAL A 75 -6.14 13.64 8.36
N THR A 76 -6.65 13.14 9.48
CA THR A 76 -5.81 12.56 10.54
C THR A 76 -5.42 11.12 10.28
N TYR A 77 -6.13 10.42 9.39
CA TYR A 77 -5.95 8.99 9.20
C TYR A 77 -4.85 8.61 8.21
N LEU A 78 -4.28 9.57 7.46
CA LEU A 78 -3.20 9.35 6.50
C LEU A 78 -1.88 9.88 7.07
N GLN A 79 -0.94 8.99 7.38
CA GLN A 79 0.34 9.34 8.03
C GLN A 79 1.52 8.85 7.20
N TYR A 80 2.68 9.50 7.31
CA TYR A 80 3.90 8.97 6.70
C TYR A 80 4.35 7.72 7.45
N ILE A 81 4.85 6.72 6.72
CA ILE A 81 5.71 5.71 7.31
C ILE A 81 7.12 6.27 7.31
N THR A 82 7.76 6.23 8.48
CA THR A 82 9.13 6.69 8.66
C THR A 82 10.00 5.55 9.11
N ASP A 83 11.25 5.52 8.63
CA ASP A 83 12.28 4.66 9.20
C ASP A 83 12.49 5.05 10.66
N THR A 84 12.31 4.10 11.58
CA THR A 84 12.43 4.33 13.02
C THR A 84 13.85 4.69 13.44
N ARG A 85 14.86 4.36 12.63
CA ARG A 85 16.27 4.65 12.92
C ARG A 85 16.66 6.07 12.53
N SER A 86 16.18 6.53 11.37
CA SER A 86 16.56 7.83 10.80
C SER A 86 15.48 8.91 10.89
N GLY A 87 14.23 8.54 11.20
CA GLY A 87 13.06 9.43 11.17
C GLY A 87 12.65 9.86 9.76
N LYS A 88 13.33 9.38 8.71
CA LYS A 88 13.06 9.78 7.32
C LYS A 88 11.83 9.06 6.78
N LYS A 89 11.05 9.77 5.96
CA LYS A 89 9.91 9.21 5.21
C LYS A 89 10.42 8.09 4.28
N ILE A 90 9.67 7.00 4.20
CA ILE A 90 9.97 5.93 3.24
C ILE A 90 9.55 6.39 1.83
N ILE A 91 10.54 6.54 0.96
CA ILE A 91 10.39 6.89 -0.46
C ILE A 91 10.76 5.67 -1.29
N ILE A 92 9.98 5.38 -2.32
CA ILE A 92 10.17 4.20 -3.19
C ILE A 92 10.54 4.69 -4.59
N PRO A 93 11.59 4.14 -5.23
CA PRO A 93 11.91 4.44 -6.62
C PRO A 93 10.82 3.97 -7.58
N ASP A 94 10.56 4.72 -8.65
CA ASP A 94 9.52 4.39 -9.64
C ASP A 94 9.67 2.99 -10.23
N VAL A 95 10.90 2.59 -10.57
CA VAL A 95 11.18 1.26 -11.15
C VAL A 95 10.81 0.14 -10.18
N GLU A 96 11.07 0.32 -8.88
CA GLU A 96 10.72 -0.68 -7.87
C GLU A 96 9.21 -0.74 -7.69
N MET A 97 8.55 0.42 -7.64
CA MET A 97 7.10 0.48 -7.50
C MET A 97 6.40 -0.11 -8.72
N GLN A 98 6.87 0.19 -9.93
CA GLN A 98 6.32 -0.36 -11.17
C GLN A 98 6.43 -1.89 -11.20
N ARG A 99 7.59 -2.45 -10.82
CA ARG A 99 7.76 -3.91 -10.72
C ARG A 99 6.83 -4.50 -9.67
N PHE A 100 6.69 -3.86 -8.52
CA PHE A 100 5.79 -4.30 -7.47
C PHE A 100 4.32 -4.29 -7.94
N ILE A 101 3.87 -3.22 -8.60
CA ILE A 101 2.50 -3.10 -9.14
C ILE A 101 2.26 -4.14 -10.24
N ALA A 102 3.22 -4.38 -11.13
CA ALA A 102 3.07 -5.38 -12.19
C ALA A 102 2.75 -6.79 -11.63
N VAL A 103 3.29 -7.11 -10.45
CA VAL A 103 3.04 -8.36 -9.76
C VAL A 103 1.76 -8.27 -8.91
N ALA A 104 1.71 -7.34 -7.95
CA ALA A 104 0.65 -7.22 -6.95
C ALA A 104 -0.70 -6.73 -7.52
N GLY A 105 -0.69 -6.03 -8.66
CA GLY A 105 -1.88 -5.53 -9.34
C GLY A 105 -2.62 -6.59 -10.16
N SER A 106 -2.03 -7.77 -10.37
CA SER A 106 -2.66 -8.87 -11.12
C SER A 106 -3.81 -9.55 -10.36
N TYR A 107 -3.97 -9.27 -9.06
CA TYR A 107 -4.94 -9.89 -8.15
C TYR A 107 -4.98 -11.43 -8.24
N ASN A 108 -3.86 -12.03 -8.65
CA ASN A 108 -3.75 -13.47 -8.85
C ASN A 108 -3.90 -14.19 -7.51
N ASP A 109 -4.81 -15.15 -7.43
CA ASP A 109 -5.06 -15.95 -6.21
C ASP A 109 -3.82 -16.78 -5.79
N HIS A 110 -2.83 -16.93 -6.68
CA HIS A 110 -1.55 -17.60 -6.40
C HIS A 110 -0.48 -16.68 -5.81
N LEU A 111 -0.73 -15.38 -5.63
CA LEU A 111 0.19 -14.48 -4.95
C LEU A 111 0.20 -14.76 -3.45
N LEU A 112 1.34 -15.27 -2.97
CA LEU A 112 1.57 -15.50 -1.55
C LEU A 112 2.30 -14.31 -0.95
N TYR A 113 1.69 -13.70 0.06
CA TYR A 113 2.32 -12.68 0.90
C TYR A 113 2.63 -13.31 2.24
N PHE A 114 3.91 -13.37 2.57
CA PHE A 114 4.37 -13.96 3.82
C PHE A 114 4.70 -12.85 4.82
N GLN A 115 4.27 -13.03 6.06
CA GLN A 115 4.86 -12.32 7.19
C GLN A 115 6.32 -12.79 7.37
N PRO A 116 7.21 -11.95 7.94
CA PRO A 116 8.59 -12.36 8.23
C PRO A 116 8.69 -13.69 9.01
N GLU A 117 7.74 -13.96 9.90
CA GLU A 117 7.68 -15.16 10.73
C GLU A 117 7.19 -16.41 9.98
N GLU A 118 6.52 -16.24 8.83
CA GLU A 118 6.02 -17.33 7.99
C GLU A 118 7.11 -17.85 7.02
N LEU A 119 8.21 -17.11 6.89
CA LEU A 119 9.38 -17.48 6.09
C LEU A 119 10.28 -18.47 6.84
N ASN A 120 9.85 -19.74 6.89
CA ASN A 120 10.72 -20.85 7.26
C ASN A 120 11.66 -21.22 6.09
N LEU A 121 12.59 -20.32 5.73
CA LEU A 121 13.67 -20.64 4.80
C LEU A 121 14.79 -21.37 5.55
N SER A 122 14.56 -22.61 5.94
CA SER A 122 15.66 -23.50 6.33
C SER A 122 16.57 -23.73 5.11
N LYS A 123 17.89 -23.67 5.30
CA LYS A 123 18.89 -23.95 4.27
C LYS A 123 18.60 -25.33 3.64
N GLY A 124 18.23 -25.37 2.36
CA GLY A 124 17.90 -26.61 1.63
C GLY A 124 16.45 -26.75 1.16
N THR A 125 15.56 -25.79 1.46
CA THR A 125 14.20 -25.79 0.90
C THR A 125 14.25 -25.61 -0.63
N LYS A 126 13.80 -26.62 -1.38
CA LYS A 126 13.69 -26.54 -2.85
C LYS A 126 12.68 -25.47 -3.23
N VAL A 127 13.15 -24.47 -3.97
CA VAL A 127 12.34 -23.44 -4.60
C VAL A 127 12.08 -23.89 -6.04
N ARG A 128 10.84 -23.77 -6.52
CA ARG A 128 10.42 -24.21 -7.85
C ARG A 128 10.51 -23.07 -8.86
#